data_AF-A0A520JNE2-F1
#
_entry.id   AF-A0A520JNE2-F1
#
_cell.length_a   1.000
_cell.length_b   1.000
_cell.length_c   1.000
_cell.angle_alpha   90.00
_cell.angle_beta   90.00
_cell.angle_gamma   90.00
#
_symmetry.space_group_name_H-M   'P 1'
#
loop_
_entity.id
_entity.type
_entity.pdbx_description
1 polymer ?
#
loop_
_entity_poly.entity_id
_entity_poly.type
_entity_poly.pdbx_seq_one_letter_code
_entity_poly.pdbx_strand_id
1 'polypeptide(L)'
;EHAAWALADMGIAAVIAPSFSDIFSGNAFKNGIIAVVLPQDAIDRLIEVARTDSVTIDLESMTVTTPFQDRFVFDLDAFRRQCLIEGLDEVGLTLARDTAISKFEEAVAEHRPFLERESGYAGIAVEGVGRT
;
A
#
# COMPACT_ATOMS: atom_id res chain seq x y z
N GLU A 1 -6.91 -5.86 -14.29
CA GLU A 1 -6.51 -6.00 -12.87
C GLU A 1 -5.42 -7.06 -12.62
N HIS A 2 -4.93 -7.78 -13.64
CA HIS A 2 -4.01 -8.92 -13.43
C HIS A 2 -2.51 -8.60 -13.55
N ALA A 3 -2.14 -7.45 -14.14
CA ALA A 3 -0.74 -7.15 -14.46
C ALA A 3 0.11 -6.88 -13.20
N ALA A 4 -0.40 -6.08 -12.25
CA ALA A 4 0.33 -5.78 -11.02
C ALA A 4 0.52 -7.03 -10.16
N TRP A 5 -0.48 -7.90 -10.07
CA TRP A 5 -0.38 -9.17 -9.35
C TRP A 5 0.64 -10.11 -9.98
N ALA A 6 0.66 -10.24 -11.30
CA ALA A 6 1.67 -11.06 -11.97
C ALA A 6 3.10 -10.55 -11.71
N LEU A 7 3.30 -9.22 -11.65
CA LEU A 7 4.59 -8.63 -11.35
C LEU A 7 4.99 -8.88 -9.88
N ALA A 8 4.06 -8.72 -8.94
CA ALA A 8 4.28 -9.00 -7.53
C ALA A 8 4.62 -10.49 -7.29
N ASP A 9 3.88 -11.40 -7.92
CA ASP A 9 4.13 -12.86 -7.87
C ASP A 9 5.49 -13.24 -8.45
N MET A 10 5.99 -12.48 -9.43
CA MET A 10 7.33 -12.63 -10.00
C MET A 10 8.44 -12.04 -9.12
N GLY A 11 8.09 -11.41 -7.98
CA GLY A 11 9.04 -10.74 -7.09
C GLY A 11 9.58 -9.42 -7.63
N ILE A 12 8.86 -8.77 -8.55
CA ILE A 12 9.26 -7.49 -9.14
C ILE A 12 8.91 -6.36 -8.17
N ALA A 13 9.93 -5.71 -7.62
CA ALA A 13 9.78 -4.61 -6.66
C ALA A 13 9.53 -3.24 -7.33
N ALA A 14 9.93 -3.07 -8.59
CA ALA A 14 9.84 -1.79 -9.28
C ALA A 14 9.67 -1.94 -10.79
N VAL A 15 8.98 -0.97 -11.40
CA VAL A 15 8.79 -0.85 -12.84
C VAL A 15 9.14 0.57 -13.27
N ILE A 16 9.97 0.70 -14.30
CA ILE A 16 10.36 1.98 -14.90
C ILE A 16 9.68 2.11 -16.26
N ALA A 17 8.97 3.21 -16.51
CA ALA A 17 8.31 3.47 -17.80
C ALA A 17 8.17 4.98 -18.09
N PRO A 18 7.90 5.39 -19.34
CA PRO A 18 7.69 6.80 -19.69
C PRO A 18 6.39 7.37 -19.10
N SER A 19 5.41 6.52 -18.83
CA SER A 19 4.15 6.86 -18.21
C SER A 19 3.44 5.61 -17.72
N PHE A 20 2.46 5.79 -16.84
CA PHE A 20 1.57 4.73 -16.36
C PHE A 20 0.12 5.20 -16.44
N SER A 21 -0.80 4.25 -16.58
CA SER A 21 -2.23 4.56 -16.38
C SER A 21 -2.53 4.70 -14.89
N ASP A 22 -3.52 5.52 -14.55
CA ASP A 22 -3.92 5.76 -13.15
C ASP A 22 -4.29 4.46 -12.43
N ILE A 23 -4.99 3.56 -13.13
CA ILE A 23 -5.40 2.24 -12.63
C ILE A 23 -4.17 1.38 -12.32
N PHE A 24 -3.19 1.33 -13.22
CA PHE A 24 -1.98 0.56 -12.99
C PHE A 24 -1.17 1.13 -11.82
N SER A 25 -0.99 2.45 -11.76
CA SER A 25 -0.26 3.12 -10.68
C SER A 25 -0.89 2.86 -9.32
N GLY A 26 -2.22 2.91 -9.23
CA GLY A 26 -2.94 2.58 -8.00
C GLY A 26 -2.75 1.12 -7.57
N ASN A 27 -2.85 0.18 -8.51
CA ASN A 27 -2.66 -1.24 -8.20
C ASN A 27 -1.20 -1.59 -7.88
N ALA A 28 -0.24 -1.01 -8.60
CA ALA A 28 1.19 -1.18 -8.31
C ALA A 28 1.50 -0.76 -6.87
N PHE A 29 1.04 0.43 -6.48
CA PHE A 29 1.21 0.94 -5.12
C PHE A 29 0.61 0.01 -4.06
N LYS A 30 -0.61 -0.48 -4.25
CA LYS A 30 -1.27 -1.43 -3.35
C LYS A 30 -0.56 -2.77 -3.21
N ASN A 31 0.28 -3.14 -4.17
CA ASN A 31 1.05 -4.38 -4.13
C ASN A 31 2.53 -4.13 -3.81
N GLY A 32 2.87 -2.94 -3.29
CA GLY A 32 4.26 -2.58 -2.93
C GLY A 32 5.20 -2.40 -4.12
N ILE A 33 4.67 -2.26 -5.34
CA ILE A 33 5.46 -2.07 -6.56
C ILE A 33 5.70 -0.58 -6.78
N ILE A 34 6.98 -0.20 -6.91
CA ILE A 34 7.39 1.18 -7.20
C ILE A 34 7.21 1.45 -8.69
N ALA A 35 6.38 2.44 -9.04
CA ALA A 35 6.22 2.91 -10.41
C ALA A 35 7.07 4.16 -10.64
N VAL A 36 8.20 3.99 -11.35
CA VAL A 36 9.17 5.06 -11.63
C VAL A 36 8.93 5.62 -13.03
N VAL A 37 8.69 6.93 -13.11
CA VAL A 37 8.49 7.64 -14.39
C VAL A 37 9.78 8.35 -14.78
N LEU A 38 10.31 8.04 -15.95
CA LEU A 38 11.51 8.65 -16.53
C LEU A 38 11.30 8.96 -18.02
N PRO A 39 12.00 9.95 -18.60
CA PRO A 39 11.93 10.21 -20.03
C PRO A 39 12.52 9.05 -20.85
N GLN A 40 12.09 8.92 -22.11
CA GLN A 40 12.42 7.76 -22.96
C GLN A 40 13.93 7.56 -23.16
N ASP A 41 14.68 8.65 -23.31
CA ASP A 41 16.14 8.64 -23.46
C ASP A 41 16.85 8.06 -22.24
N ALA A 42 16.40 8.40 -21.03
CA ALA A 42 16.89 7.80 -19.80
C ALA A 42 16.58 6.30 -19.75
N ILE A 43 15.37 5.89 -20.16
CA ILE A 43 14.96 4.50 -20.19
C ILE A 43 15.79 3.68 -21.17
N ASP A 44 16.02 4.20 -22.39
CA ASP A 44 16.84 3.53 -23.40
C ASP A 44 18.28 3.30 -22.88
N ARG A 45 18.84 4.31 -22.19
CA ARG A 45 20.14 4.20 -21.53
C ARG A 45 20.14 3.14 -20.42
N LEU A 46 19.11 3.12 -19.58
CA LEU A 46 18.99 2.12 -18.51
C LEU A 46 18.80 0.71 -19.07
N ILE A 47 18.06 0.53 -20.16
CA ILE A 47 17.91 -0.76 -20.85
C ILE A 47 19.27 -1.25 -21.35
N GLU A 48 20.09 -0.38 -21.95
CA GLU A 48 21.43 -0.75 -22.40
C GLU A 48 22.30 -1.25 -21.24
N VAL A 49 22.35 -0.50 -20.14
CA VAL A 49 23.10 -0.86 -18.92
C VAL A 49 22.59 -2.16 -18.31
N ALA A 50 21.27 -2.34 -18.22
CA ALA A 50 20.64 -3.51 -17.61
C ALA A 50 20.94 -4.84 -18.31
N ARG A 51 21.52 -4.82 -19.53
CA ARG A 51 21.94 -6.02 -20.24
C ARG A 51 23.16 -6.69 -19.61
N THR A 52 24.00 -5.92 -18.93
CA THR A 52 25.27 -6.39 -18.36
C THR A 52 25.39 -6.10 -16.88
N ASP A 53 24.74 -5.05 -16.39
CA ASP A 53 24.97 -4.49 -15.06
C ASP A 53 23.65 -4.23 -14.32
N SER A 54 23.71 -4.16 -12.99
CA SER A 54 22.55 -3.85 -12.16
C SER A 54 22.23 -2.35 -12.17
N VAL A 55 20.94 -2.02 -12.23
CA VAL A 55 20.41 -0.67 -12.01
C VAL A 55 19.87 -0.57 -10.58
N THR A 56 20.17 0.53 -9.90
CA THR A 56 19.71 0.77 -8.52
C THR A 56 18.67 1.87 -8.48
N ILE A 57 17.61 1.68 -7.72
CA ILE A 57 16.58 2.69 -7.46
C ILE A 57 16.66 3.04 -5.98
N ASP A 58 16.84 4.31 -5.68
CA ASP A 58 16.90 4.88 -4.34
C ASP A 58 15.67 5.75 -4.09
N LEU A 59 14.82 5.30 -3.17
CA LEU A 59 13.60 6.00 -2.77
C LEU A 59 13.85 7.17 -1.81
N GLU A 60 14.99 7.21 -1.10
CA GLU A 60 15.32 8.34 -0.22
C GLU A 60 15.79 9.54 -1.03
N SER A 61 16.72 9.29 -1.96
CA SER A 61 17.23 10.34 -2.86
C SER A 61 16.37 10.56 -4.11
N MET A 62 15.36 9.71 -4.33
CA MET A 62 14.47 9.75 -5.49
C MET A 62 15.26 9.67 -6.81
N THR A 63 16.26 8.78 -6.85
CA THR A 63 17.12 8.61 -8.02
C THR A 63 17.27 7.17 -8.48
N VAL A 64 17.45 7.01 -9.79
CA VAL A 64 17.88 5.78 -10.43
C VAL A 64 19.33 5.95 -10.85
N THR A 65 20.18 5.04 -10.42
CA THR A 65 21.64 5.11 -10.65
C THR A 65 22.18 3.86 -11.32
N THR A 66 23.24 4.04 -12.09
CA THR A 66 24.01 2.96 -12.71
C THR A 66 25.44 2.91 -12.14
N PRO A 67 26.18 1.80 -12.33
CA PRO A 67 27.60 1.74 -11.96
C PRO A 67 28.49 2.75 -12.71
N PHE A 68 27.98 3.33 -13.80
CA PHE A 68 28.69 4.29 -14.66
C PHE A 68 28.46 5.75 -14.25
N GLN A 69 27.94 5.98 -13.04
CA GLN A 69 27.62 7.32 -12.50
C GLN A 69 26.46 8.03 -13.21
N ASP A 70 25.71 7.34 -14.07
CA ASP A 70 24.45 7.88 -14.58
C ASP A 70 23.48 8.04 -13.40
N ARG A 71 22.79 9.18 -13.34
CA ARG A 71 21.82 9.49 -12.28
C ARG A 71 20.60 10.18 -12.87
N PHE A 72 19.45 9.52 -12.74
CA PHE A 72 18.17 10.03 -13.19
C PHE A 72 17.28 10.30 -11.99
N VAL A 73 16.74 11.51 -11.90
CA VAL A 73 15.80 11.89 -10.83
C VAL A 73 14.39 11.55 -11.30
N PHE A 74 13.60 10.97 -10.41
CA PHE A 74 12.17 10.74 -10.64
C PHE A 74 11.35 11.36 -9.50
N ASP A 75 10.05 11.52 -9.71
CA ASP A 75 9.14 12.05 -8.71
C ASP A 75 8.12 10.96 -8.32
N LEU A 76 7.71 10.98 -7.06
CA LEU A 76 6.67 10.15 -6.50
C LEU A 76 5.99 10.95 -5.40
N ASP A 77 4.67 10.80 -5.30
CA ASP A 77 3.90 11.39 -4.21
C ASP A 77 4.51 11.03 -2.84
N ALA A 78 4.68 12.04 -1.98
CA ALA A 78 5.40 11.90 -0.72
C ALA A 78 4.73 10.90 0.23
N PHE A 79 3.40 10.79 0.20
CA PHE A 79 2.67 9.80 0.99
C PHE A 79 2.94 8.40 0.45
N ARG A 80 2.86 8.20 -0.88
CA ARG A 80 3.20 6.91 -1.50
C ARG A 80 4.64 6.48 -1.21
N ARG A 81 5.59 7.41 -1.30
CA ARG A 81 7.00 7.16 -0.97
C ARG A 81 7.15 6.67 0.47
N GLN A 82 6.52 7.36 1.42
CA GLN A 82 6.62 6.98 2.83
C GLN A 82 6.05 5.57 3.07
N CYS A 83 4.88 5.26 2.52
CA CYS A 83 4.28 3.94 2.64
C CYS A 83 5.18 2.83 2.06
N LEU A 84 5.83 3.09 0.92
CA LEU A 84 6.74 2.12 0.29
C LEU A 84 8.03 1.93 1.09
N ILE A 85 8.60 2.99 1.68
CA ILE A 85 9.80 2.92 2.53
C ILE A 85 9.50 2.17 3.84
N GLU A 86 8.35 2.46 4.46
CA GLU A 86 7.96 1.85 5.73
C GLU A 86 7.38 0.44 5.56
N GLY A 87 7.21 -0.04 4.32
CA GLY A 87 6.59 -1.33 4.02
C GLY A 87 5.13 -1.43 4.49
N LEU A 88 4.44 -0.29 4.61
CA LEU A 88 3.05 -0.21 5.06
C LEU A 88 2.12 -0.63 3.93
N ASP A 89 1.97 -1.93 3.76
CA ASP A 89 0.82 -2.52 3.10
C ASP A 89 -0.41 -2.35 4.03
N GLU A 90 -1.63 -2.22 3.52
CA GLU A 90 -2.84 -1.61 4.13
C GLU A 90 -3.12 -1.82 5.66
N VAL A 91 -2.58 -2.87 6.29
CA VAL A 91 -2.58 -3.13 7.74
C VAL A 91 -1.79 -2.09 8.55
N GLY A 92 -0.66 -1.62 8.02
CA GLY A 92 0.20 -0.64 8.70
C GLY A 92 -0.44 0.75 8.82
N LEU A 93 -1.26 1.15 7.83
CA LEU A 93 -2.03 2.39 7.87
C LEU A 93 -3.17 2.33 8.88
N THR A 94 -3.76 1.14 9.06
CA THR A 94 -4.77 0.86 10.08
C THR A 94 -4.14 0.88 11.48
N LEU A 95 -2.96 0.27 11.64
CA LEU A 95 -2.21 0.29 12.91
C LEU A 95 -1.68 1.71 13.26
N ALA A 96 -1.26 2.51 12.28
CA ALA A 96 -0.91 3.92 12.49
C ALA A 96 -2.12 4.76 12.95
N ARG A 97 -3.34 4.29 12.68
CA ARG A 97 -4.59 4.83 13.20
C ARG A 97 -5.12 4.11 14.43
N ASP A 98 -4.46 3.07 14.94
CA ASP A 98 -4.88 2.34 16.14
C ASP A 98 -4.93 3.28 17.35
N THR A 99 -4.01 4.25 17.41
CA THR A 99 -4.05 5.30 18.45
C THR A 99 -5.27 6.23 18.32
N ALA A 100 -5.76 6.45 17.09
CA ALA A 100 -6.98 7.22 16.83
C ALA A 100 -8.25 6.40 17.08
N ILE A 101 -8.20 5.08 16.86
CA ILE A 101 -9.27 4.13 17.19
C ILE A 101 -9.39 4.01 18.71
N SER A 102 -8.30 3.77 19.45
CA SER A 102 -8.33 3.69 20.91
C SER A 102 -8.85 4.98 21.55
N LYS A 103 -8.43 6.16 21.04
CA LYS A 103 -8.96 7.45 21.53
C LYS A 103 -10.44 7.66 21.20
N PHE A 104 -10.91 7.15 20.07
CA PHE A 104 -12.33 7.21 19.72
C PHE A 104 -13.15 6.24 20.57
N GLU A 105 -12.64 5.02 20.84
CA GLU A 105 -13.28 4.04 21.71
C GLU A 105 -13.35 4.50 23.16
N GLU A 106 -12.28 5.09 23.71
CA GLU A 106 -12.29 5.72 25.04
C GLU A 106 -13.31 6.88 25.11
N ALA A 107 -13.37 7.74 24.09
CA ALA A 107 -14.34 8.82 24.03
C ALA A 107 -15.79 8.31 23.89
N VAL A 108 -16.01 7.22 23.16
CA VAL A 108 -17.33 6.57 23.02
C VAL A 108 -17.75 5.90 24.33
N ALA A 109 -16.84 5.26 25.07
CA ALA A 109 -17.12 4.70 26.39
C ALA A 109 -17.52 5.79 27.39
N GLU A 110 -16.88 6.97 27.32
CA GLU A 110 -17.19 8.11 28.19
C GLU A 110 -18.52 8.79 27.83
N HIS A 111 -18.88 8.86 26.54
CA HIS A 111 -20.06 9.63 26.07
C HIS A 111 -21.29 8.77 25.75
N ARG A 112 -21.16 7.44 25.65
CA ARG A 112 -22.26 6.51 25.31
C ARG A 112 -22.15 5.18 26.09
N PRO A 113 -22.30 5.20 27.43
CA PRO A 113 -22.19 4.01 28.28
C PRO A 113 -23.25 2.92 28.02
N PHE A 114 -24.27 3.20 27.20
CA PHE A 114 -25.32 2.26 26.82
C PHE A 114 -24.91 1.28 25.70
N LEU A 115 -23.76 1.48 25.04
CA LEU A 115 -23.25 0.57 24.00
C LEU A 115 -22.53 -0.66 24.56
N GLU A 116 -22.11 -0.65 25.83
CA GLU A 116 -21.42 -1.78 26.47
C GLU A 116 -22.35 -2.94 26.91
N ARG A 117 -23.67 -2.81 26.73
CA ARG A 117 -24.63 -3.89 27.03
C ARG A 117 -25.37 -4.31 25.78
N GLU A 118 -24.76 -5.21 25.00
CA GLU A 118 -25.47 -6.36 24.41
C GLU A 118 -24.48 -7.35 23.76
N SER A 119 -23.70 -8.07 24.58
CA SER A 119 -23.25 -9.44 24.23
C SER A 119 -23.88 -10.45 25.19
N GLY A 120 -25.19 -10.29 25.41
CA GLY A 120 -26.01 -11.17 26.21
C GLY A 120 -27.22 -11.62 25.42
N TYR A 121 -27.02 -12.44 24.39
CA TYR A 121 -28.12 -13.23 23.83
C TYR A 121 -28.58 -14.27 24.88
N ALA A 122 -29.34 -13.82 25.88
CA ALA A 122 -30.19 -14.69 26.66
C ALA A 122 -31.43 -14.97 25.80
N GLY A 123 -31.42 -16.12 25.11
CA GLY A 123 -32.57 -16.60 24.35
C GLY A 123 -33.81 -16.62 25.23
N ILE A 124 -34.80 -15.81 24.88
CA ILE A 124 -36.14 -15.90 25.45
C ILE A 124 -36.77 -17.15 24.83
N ALA A 125 -36.74 -18.26 25.57
CA ALA A 125 -37.56 -19.43 25.26
C ALA A 125 -39.02 -19.04 25.49
N VAL A 126 -39.77 -18.89 24.41
CA VAL A 126 -41.23 -18.71 24.46
C VAL A 126 -41.84 -20.10 24.66
N GLU A 127 -42.23 -20.44 25.88
CA GLU A 127 -42.95 -21.67 26.16
C GLU A 127 -44.33 -21.65 25.47
N GLY A 128 -44.52 -22.57 24.53
CA GLY A 128 -45.79 -22.78 23.85
C GLY A 128 -46.85 -23.30 24.81
N VAL A 129 -47.77 -22.43 25.23
CA VAL A 129 -49.00 -22.83 25.90
C VAL A 129 -49.89 -23.51 24.86
N GLY A 130 -49.98 -24.84 24.96
CA GLY A 130 -50.96 -25.62 24.21
C GLY A 130 -52.39 -25.25 24.60
N ARG A 131 -53.27 -25.22 23.60
CA ARG A 131 -54.71 -25.45 23.78
C ARG A 131 -55.23 -26.23 22.58
N THR A 132 -55.61 -27.48 22.90
CA THR A 132 -56.78 -28.26 22.42
C THR A 132 -57.51 -27.78 21.20
#